data_AF-A0A5C6QIQ4-F1
#
_entry.id   AF-A0A5C6QIQ4-F1
#
_cell.length_a   1.000
_cell.length_b   1.000
_cell.length_c   1.000
_cell.angle_alpha   90.00
_cell.angle_beta   90.00
_cell.angle_gamma   90.00
#
_symmetry.space_group_name_H-M   'P 1'
#
loop_
_entity.id
_entity.type
_entity.pdbx_description
1 polymer ?
#
loop_
_entity_poly.entity_id
_entity_poly.type
_entity_poly.pdbx_seq_one_letter_code
_entity_poly.pdbx_strand_id
1 'polypeptide(L)'
;MLKTYMKNTSILHIKDFDEGRNELLADVLLGEVITDETKRYIQGESVITSPIACSNSNEFKTVSGSFYITEGHTFNLTISTKGVGCNKRKCAIPSRSYIANQSIQLIS
;
A
#
# COMPACT_ATOMS: atom_id res chain seq x y z
N MET A 1 18.18 1.90 -12.60
CA MET A 1 17.31 1.30 -11.57
C MET A 1 15.97 1.03 -12.22
N LEU A 2 15.44 -0.18 -12.10
CA LEU A 2 14.16 -0.54 -12.71
C LEU A 2 13.01 0.09 -11.92
N LYS A 3 12.04 0.66 -12.62
CA LYS A 3 10.90 1.38 -12.02
C LYS A 3 9.56 0.77 -12.42
N THR A 4 8.57 0.93 -11.55
CA THR A 4 7.17 0.59 -11.81
C THR A 4 6.36 1.88 -11.85
N TYR A 5 5.66 2.13 -12.96
CA TYR A 5 4.83 3.32 -13.18
C TYR A 5 3.39 2.99 -12.82
N MET A 6 2.74 3.88 -12.07
CA MET A 6 1.40 3.69 -11.54
C MET A 6 0.53 4.93 -11.78
N LYS A 7 -0.77 4.75 -11.97
CA LYS A 7 -1.80 5.80 -11.99
C LYS A 7 -2.83 5.54 -10.91
N ASN A 8 -3.72 6.51 -10.69
CA ASN A 8 -4.80 6.43 -9.69
C ASN A 8 -4.23 6.08 -8.30
N THR A 9 -3.11 6.70 -7.94
CA THR A 9 -2.33 6.30 -6.78
C THR A 9 -2.89 6.92 -5.50
N SER A 10 -2.80 6.15 -4.42
CA SER A 10 -3.16 6.59 -3.08
C SER A 10 -2.12 6.13 -2.08
N ILE A 11 -1.72 6.99 -1.16
CA ILE A 11 -0.94 6.63 0.02
C ILE A 11 -1.93 6.18 1.09
N LEU A 12 -1.78 4.93 1.52
CA LEU A 12 -2.55 4.35 2.61
C LEU A 12 -1.74 4.49 3.90
N HIS A 13 -2.24 5.33 4.80
CA HIS A 13 -1.78 5.47 6.17
C HIS A 13 -2.42 4.38 7.03
N ILE A 14 -1.64 3.37 7.40
CA ILE A 14 -2.09 2.29 8.27
C ILE A 14 -1.82 2.72 9.71
N LYS A 15 -2.89 2.94 10.48
CA LYS A 15 -2.78 3.35 11.87
C LYS A 15 -3.36 2.29 12.80
N ASP A 16 -2.66 2.06 13.91
CA ASP A 16 -3.22 1.39 15.05
C ASP A 16 -3.99 2.41 15.88
N PHE A 17 -5.27 2.13 16.10
CA PHE A 17 -6.15 3.01 16.86
C PHE A 17 -6.45 2.39 18.20
N ASP A 18 -5.47 1.90 18.97
CA ASP A 18 -5.80 1.35 20.29
C ASP A 18 -6.25 2.46 21.26
N GLU A 19 -7.04 2.13 22.30
CA GLU A 19 -7.68 3.13 23.18
C GLU A 19 -6.69 4.19 23.70
N GLY A 20 -6.70 5.39 23.09
CA GLY A 20 -5.83 6.51 23.43
C GLY A 20 -4.49 6.61 22.69
N ARG A 21 -4.16 5.69 21.77
CA ARG A 21 -2.94 5.74 20.95
C ARG A 21 -3.29 5.68 19.46
N ASN A 22 -2.97 6.76 18.74
CA ASN A 22 -3.01 6.81 17.28
C ASN A 22 -1.59 6.61 16.76
N GLU A 23 -1.13 5.37 16.68
CA GLU A 23 0.21 5.06 16.21
C GLU A 23 0.19 4.78 14.71
N LEU A 24 1.02 5.49 13.94
CA LEU A 24 1.21 5.19 12.52
C LEU A 24 2.08 3.94 12.39
N LEU A 25 1.53 2.87 11.84
CA LEU A 25 2.23 1.60 11.65
C LEU A 25 3.06 1.61 10.37
N ALA A 26 2.46 2.06 9.27
CA ALA A 26 3.12 2.10 7.97
C ALA A 26 2.37 3.00 6.99
N ASP A 27 3.11 3.61 6.08
CA ASP A 27 2.57 4.20 4.86
C ASP A 27 2.86 3.26 3.71
N VAL A 28 1.85 2.85 2.96
CA VAL A 28 2.01 2.01 1.76
C VAL A 28 1.40 2.69 0.55
N LEU A 29 1.92 2.40 -0.65
CA LEU A 29 1.38 2.93 -1.89
C LEU A 29 0.38 1.93 -2.48
N LEU A 30 -0.79 2.41 -2.87
CA LEU A 30 -1.79 1.69 -3.64
C LEU A 30 -1.92 2.38 -5.01
N GLY A 31 -2.02 1.62 -6.08
CA GLY A 31 -2.34 2.19 -7.40
C GLY A 31 -2.46 1.13 -8.48
N GLU A 32 -2.79 1.58 -9.69
CA GLU A 32 -2.90 0.72 -10.88
C GLU A 32 -1.63 0.81 -11.71
N VAL A 33 -1.04 -0.32 -12.08
CA VAL A 33 0.20 -0.39 -12.86
C VAL A 33 -0.05 0.04 -14.31
N ILE A 34 0.73 1.02 -14.77
CA ILE A 34 0.76 1.44 -16.18
C ILE A 34 1.81 0.63 -16.93
N THR A 35 3.03 0.61 -16.38
CA THR A 35 4.20 0.00 -16.99
C THR A 35 5.11 -0.51 -15.89
N ASP A 36 5.64 -1.71 -16.03
CA ASP A 36 6.58 -2.27 -15.05
C ASP A 36 7.87 -2.75 -15.72
N GLU A 37 8.97 -2.03 -15.48
CA GLU A 37 10.29 -2.43 -16.00
C GLU A 37 10.84 -3.66 -15.26
N THR A 38 10.34 -3.94 -14.06
CA THR A 38 10.75 -5.09 -13.26
C THR A 38 10.13 -6.40 -13.73
N LYS A 39 9.11 -6.34 -14.60
CA LYS A 39 8.32 -7.48 -15.09
C LYS A 39 7.71 -8.34 -13.97
N ARG A 40 7.43 -7.73 -12.81
CA ARG A 40 6.75 -8.33 -11.67
C ARG A 40 5.24 -8.25 -11.79
N TYR A 41 4.73 -7.17 -12.39
CA TYR A 41 3.31 -6.87 -12.45
C TYR A 41 2.81 -6.77 -13.90
N ILE A 42 1.52 -7.04 -14.07
CA ILE A 42 0.84 -6.90 -15.35
C ILE A 42 0.26 -5.48 -15.45
N GLN A 43 0.29 -4.90 -16.65
CA GLN A 43 -0.37 -3.61 -16.90
C GLN A 43 -1.87 -3.69 -16.58
N GLY A 44 -2.39 -2.69 -15.88
CA GLY A 44 -3.77 -2.60 -15.40
C GLY A 44 -4.01 -3.27 -14.04
N GLU A 45 -3.00 -3.94 -13.46
CA GLU A 45 -3.13 -4.59 -12.16
C GLU A 45 -3.12 -3.55 -11.03
N SER A 46 -4.02 -3.70 -10.05
CA SER A 46 -3.99 -2.91 -8.82
C SER A 46 -3.04 -3.54 -7.82
N VAL A 47 -2.05 -2.77 -7.36
CA VAL A 47 -0.96 -3.25 -6.51
C VAL A 47 -0.87 -2.40 -5.24
N ILE A 48 -0.71 -3.08 -4.11
CA ILE A 48 -0.32 -2.48 -2.83
C ILE A 48 1.16 -2.78 -2.58
N THR A 49 1.94 -1.76 -2.31
CA THR A 49 3.39 -1.89 -2.12
C THR A 49 3.76 -2.26 -0.69
N SER A 50 5.02 -2.64 -0.49
CA SER A 50 5.63 -2.62 0.84
C SER A 50 5.71 -1.18 1.39
N PRO A 51 5.98 -1.00 2.69
CA PRO A 51 6.05 0.33 3.31
C PRO A 51 6.98 1.28 2.55
N ILE A 52 6.53 2.51 2.40
CA ILE A 52 7.27 3.61 1.82
C ILE A 52 8.41 3.96 2.78
N ALA A 53 9.64 3.92 2.27
CA ALA A 53 10.82 4.36 3.00
C ALA A 53 11.10 5.85 2.77
N CYS A 54 10.91 6.32 1.54
CA CYS A 54 10.95 7.74 1.21
C CYS A 54 10.10 8.05 -0.02
N SER A 55 9.62 9.29 -0.07
CA SER A 55 8.91 9.87 -1.21
C SER A 55 9.60 11.16 -1.65
N ASN A 56 9.59 11.43 -2.95
CA ASN A 56 10.08 12.67 -3.54
C ASN A 56 9.16 13.07 -4.70
N SER A 57 8.27 14.02 -4.46
CA SER A 57 7.17 14.38 -5.38
C SER A 57 6.38 13.15 -5.83
N ASN A 58 6.71 12.63 -7.02
CA ASN A 58 6.01 11.52 -7.67
C ASN A 58 6.83 10.21 -7.64
N GLU A 59 8.03 10.23 -7.07
CA GLU A 59 8.88 9.06 -6.94
C GLU A 59 8.80 8.50 -5.52
N PHE A 60 8.57 7.20 -5.42
CA PHE A 60 8.45 6.49 -4.15
C PHE A 60 9.44 5.34 -4.10
N LYS A 61 10.17 5.25 -3.00
CA LYS A 61 11.04 4.13 -2.69
C LYS A 61 10.49 3.39 -1.49
N THR A 62 10.35 2.08 -1.63
CA THR A 62 9.90 1.22 -0.54
C THR A 62 11.06 0.71 0.29
N VAL A 63 10.77 0.24 1.50
CA VAL A 63 11.75 -0.41 2.39
C VAL A 63 12.37 -1.65 1.72
N SER A 64 11.62 -2.34 0.86
CA SER A 64 12.12 -3.47 0.05
C SER A 64 13.14 -3.06 -1.03
N GLY A 65 13.37 -1.76 -1.23
CA GLY A 65 14.24 -1.23 -2.28
C GLY A 65 13.58 -1.15 -3.66
N SER A 66 12.26 -1.40 -3.76
CA SER A 66 11.51 -1.22 -5.01
C SER A 66 11.20 0.26 -5.26
N PHE A 67 11.21 0.66 -6.54
CA PHE A 67 10.98 2.04 -6.99
C PHE A 67 9.67 2.14 -7.77
N TYR A 68 8.85 3.10 -7.38
CA TYR A 68 7.56 3.38 -7.99
C TYR A 68 7.49 4.84 -8.43
N ILE A 69 6.90 5.09 -9.59
CA ILE A 69 6.59 6.44 -10.09
C ILE A 69 5.08 6.56 -10.22
N THR A 70 4.51 7.62 -9.67
CA THR A 70 3.08 7.90 -9.78
C THR A 70 2.82 8.96 -10.84
N GLU A 71 1.91 8.69 -11.76
CA GLU A 71 1.38 9.68 -12.69
C GLU A 71 0.10 10.31 -12.12
N GLY A 72 0.06 11.65 -12.11
CA GLY A 72 -1.07 12.43 -11.62
C GLY A 72 -1.01 12.72 -10.12
N HIS A 73 -2.18 13.02 -9.55
CA HIS A 73 -2.32 13.34 -8.13
C HIS A 73 -2.39 12.07 -7.30
N THR A 74 -1.64 12.04 -6.20
CA THR A 74 -1.72 10.98 -5.20
C THR A 74 -2.68 11.41 -4.09
N PHE A 75 -3.63 10.54 -3.76
CA PHE A 75 -4.59 10.78 -2.68
C PHE A 75 -4.10 10.17 -1.36
N ASN A 76 -4.51 10.72 -0.23
CA ASN A 76 -4.20 10.14 1.08
C ASN A 76 -5.44 9.45 1.64
N LEU A 77 -5.29 8.20 2.04
CA LEU A 77 -6.33 7.38 2.63
C LEU A 77 -5.82 6.87 3.98
N THR A 78 -6.64 6.92 5.03
CA THR A 78 -6.27 6.38 6.35
C THR A 78 -7.13 5.16 6.66
N ILE A 79 -6.49 4.05 7.03
CA ILE A 79 -7.17 2.84 7.46
C ILE A 79 -6.81 2.50 8.91
N SER A 80 -7.80 2.00 9.66
CA SER A 80 -7.65 1.58 11.05
C SER A 80 -7.56 0.06 11.14
N THR A 81 -6.62 -0.45 11.93
CA THR A 81 -6.52 -1.87 12.28
C THR A 81 -7.70 -2.37 13.10
N LYS A 82 -8.45 -1.49 13.81
CA LYS A 82 -9.56 -1.87 14.69
C LYS A 82 -10.78 -2.48 13.98
N GLY A 83 -10.86 -2.38 12.66
CA GLY A 83 -11.92 -3.00 11.83
C GLY A 83 -11.49 -4.27 11.12
N VAL A 84 -10.20 -4.62 11.13
CA VAL A 84 -9.71 -5.86 10.53
C VAL A 84 -9.73 -6.92 11.62
N GLY A 85 -10.90 -7.53 11.83
CA GLY A 85 -11.09 -8.67 12.71
C GLY A 85 -10.26 -9.88 12.25
N CYS A 86 -8.95 -9.84 12.42
CA CYS A 86 -8.10 -11.00 12.46
C CYS A 86 -8.52 -11.78 13.71
N ASN A 87 -9.41 -12.76 13.52
CA ASN A 87 -9.62 -13.86 14.45
C ASN A 87 -8.25 -14.34 14.94
N LYS A 88 -7.99 -14.20 16.25
CA LYS A 88 -6.75 -14.56 16.96
C LYS A 88 -6.44 -16.07 16.98
N ARG A 89 -6.80 -16.82 15.93
CA ARG A 89 -6.39 -18.21 15.74
C ARG A 89 -5.79 -18.35 14.34
N LYS A 90 -4.45 -18.36 14.28
CA LYS A 90 -3.61 -18.52 13.09
C LYS A 90 -3.48 -17.29 12.19
N CYS A 91 -2.75 -16.28 12.63
CA CYS A 91 -1.95 -15.46 11.72
C CYS A 91 -0.49 -15.88 11.87
N ALA A 92 -0.18 -17.10 11.42
CA ALA A 92 1.17 -17.37 10.94
C ALA A 92 1.30 -16.53 9.67
N ILE A 93 2.26 -15.60 9.64
CA ILE A 93 2.62 -14.86 8.43
C ILE A 93 3.00 -15.92 7.39
N PRO A 94 2.23 -16.15 6.30
CA PRO A 94 2.74 -16.91 5.20
C PRO A 94 3.44 -15.90 4.29
N SER A 95 4.74 -16.08 4.14
CA SER A 95 5.46 -15.59 2.96
C SER A 95 4.63 -15.93 1.72
N ARG A 96 4.24 -14.88 0.96
CA ARG A 96 3.23 -14.85 -0.11
C ARG A 96 1.78 -14.91 0.38
N SER A 97 1.01 -13.84 0.12
CA SER A 97 -0.30 -13.92 -0.57
C SER A 97 -0.94 -12.54 -0.73
N TYR A 98 -1.30 -12.23 -1.98
CA TYR A 98 -2.53 -11.58 -2.44
C TYR A 98 -3.41 -10.89 -1.38
N ILE A 99 -3.51 -9.56 -1.46
CA ILE A 99 -4.62 -8.84 -0.84
C ILE A 99 -5.79 -8.92 -1.82
N ALA A 100 -6.63 -9.93 -1.60
CA ALA A 100 -7.90 -10.11 -2.28
C ALA A 100 -8.88 -9.00 -1.87
N ASN A 101 -9.65 -8.52 -2.85
CA ASN A 101 -10.87 -7.72 -2.74
C ASN A 101 -11.64 -7.96 -1.43
N GLN A 102 -11.47 -7.08 -0.45
CA GLN A 102 -12.46 -6.90 0.62
C GLN A 102 -12.63 -5.41 0.90
N SER A 103 -13.78 -4.92 0.46
CA SER A 103 -14.54 -3.75 0.89
C SER A 103 -13.84 -2.89 1.96
N ILE A 104 -13.04 -1.92 1.50
CA ILE A 104 -12.56 -0.83 2.35
C ILE A 104 -13.78 0.02 2.69
N GLN A 105 -14.32 -0.11 3.90
CA GLN A 105 -15.27 0.86 4.43
C GLN A 105 -14.51 2.17 4.69
N LEU A 106 -14.68 3.12 3.77
CA LEU A 106 -14.29 4.51 3.94
C LEU A 106 -15.11 5.09 5.09
N ILE A 107 -14.46 5.48 6.18
CA ILE A 107 -15.08 6.32 7.20
C ILE A 107 -14.94 7.75 6.68
N SER A 108 -16.05 8.37 6.24
CA SER A 108 -16.14 9.77 5.82
C SER A 108 -16.22 10.71 7.02
#